data_AF-A0A535Q106-F1
#
_entry.id   AF-A0A535Q106-F1
#
_cell.length_a   1.000
_cell.length_b   1.000
_cell.length_c   1.000
_cell.angle_alpha   90.00
_cell.angle_beta   90.00
_cell.angle_gamma   90.00
#
_symmetry.space_group_name_H-M   'P 1'
#
loop_
_entity.id
_entity.type
_entity.pdbx_description
1 polymer ?
#
loop_
_entity_poly.entity_id
_entity_poly.type
_entity_poly.pdbx_seq_one_letter_code
_entity_poly.pdbx_strand_id
1 'polypeptide(L)'
;MRVSEEPVPDARARRAIPLIAAALAVIVVAGLLYLRAGAPTPSVLHAAPPVPILSGQYSVDYDFISPSLGWSVVVQRQGTPTFWVFATRDGARTWQKRFTGGLAQSEPATIHFFDRDHGILYAGVMYRTTDAGAHWSVISLPEGTPNFVFASATHGWAVVSEPDQQATTHLYSTVDGGLFWHRVDSSPPPGALWGRALPMTLGFRSDGEGWTGSEESSPTVSTTRDGGTTWRTIALPPITTRPIGGKGFLAYNTSVVLMPGNGVIALVSDGFGDEWMFTSFDRGQSWRLISPPPSPAQLSDLSFVDSRHWWASRWGALFKTSDAGQTWIPVATVVPDISGDWTFAPAQVIDAKHAWLVMSSANRRSGATGLMMTSDGGVNWTAANVPKPG
;
A
#
# COMPACT_ATOMS: atom_id res chain seq x y z
N MET A 1 -89.15 -38.32 38.08
CA MET A 1 -87.74 -37.99 38.42
C MET A 1 -87.03 -37.75 37.09
N ARG A 2 -86.55 -36.53 36.84
CA ARG A 2 -86.01 -36.10 35.53
C ARG A 2 -84.75 -36.91 35.19
N VAL A 3 -84.70 -37.47 33.98
CA VAL A 3 -83.51 -38.04 33.36
C VAL A 3 -82.62 -36.87 32.93
N SER A 4 -81.41 -36.79 33.47
CA SER A 4 -80.36 -35.88 33.05
C SER A 4 -79.62 -36.47 31.84
N GLU A 5 -79.78 -35.85 30.67
CA GLU A 5 -78.99 -36.14 29.46
C GLU A 5 -77.54 -35.69 29.65
N GLU A 6 -76.58 -36.58 29.36
CA GLU A 6 -75.16 -36.23 29.21
C GLU A 6 -74.94 -35.44 27.91
N PRO A 7 -74.17 -34.34 27.91
CA PRO A 7 -73.89 -33.59 26.70
C PRO A 7 -72.93 -34.37 25.79
N VAL A 8 -73.38 -34.70 24.58
CA VAL A 8 -72.55 -35.27 23.51
C VAL A 8 -71.46 -34.26 23.12
N PRO A 9 -70.16 -34.63 23.10
CA PRO A 9 -69.09 -33.69 22.81
C PRO A 9 -69.11 -33.18 21.36
N ASP A 10 -68.97 -31.86 21.23
CA ASP A 10 -69.04 -31.07 20.00
C ASP A 10 -68.09 -31.60 18.89
N ALA A 11 -68.57 -31.66 17.65
CA ALA A 11 -67.89 -32.29 16.51
C ALA A 11 -66.51 -31.66 16.20
N ARG A 12 -66.30 -30.41 16.64
CA ARG A 12 -65.00 -29.72 16.58
C ARG A 12 -63.96 -30.32 17.53
N ALA A 13 -64.34 -30.75 18.73
CA ALA A 13 -63.43 -31.36 19.70
C ALA A 13 -62.92 -32.72 19.22
N ARG A 14 -63.78 -33.52 18.56
CA ARG A 14 -63.39 -34.82 17.98
C ARG A 14 -62.37 -34.72 16.84
N ARG A 15 -62.32 -33.59 16.13
CA ARG A 15 -61.32 -33.33 15.06
C ARG A 15 -60.04 -32.68 15.60
N ALA A 16 -60.13 -31.92 16.69
CA ALA A 16 -58.97 -31.24 17.28
C ALA A 16 -57.98 -32.21 17.95
N ILE A 17 -58.48 -33.25 18.63
CA ILE A 17 -57.64 -34.24 19.33
C ILE A 17 -56.67 -34.98 18.38
N PRO A 18 -57.09 -35.56 17.24
CA PRO A 18 -56.15 -36.21 16.33
C PRO A 18 -55.18 -35.23 15.66
N LEU A 19 -55.58 -33.96 15.44
CA LEU A 19 -54.70 -32.92 14.91
C LEU A 19 -53.60 -32.53 15.92
N ILE A 20 -53.95 -32.39 17.20
CA ILE A 20 -52.97 -32.12 18.27
C ILE A 20 -52.03 -33.31 18.45
N ALA A 21 -52.54 -34.54 18.41
CA ALA A 21 -51.72 -35.74 18.47
C ALA A 21 -50.76 -35.85 17.27
N ALA A 22 -51.23 -35.54 16.06
CA ALA A 22 -50.39 -35.50 14.86
C ALA A 22 -49.30 -34.41 14.95
N ALA A 23 -49.65 -33.21 15.43
CA ALA A 23 -48.69 -32.11 15.61
C ALA A 23 -47.61 -32.47 16.65
N LEU A 24 -48.00 -33.08 17.78
CA LEU A 24 -47.06 -33.56 18.79
C LEU A 24 -46.16 -34.66 18.23
N ALA A 25 -46.69 -35.59 17.44
CA ALA A 25 -45.89 -36.61 16.77
C ALA A 25 -44.87 -36.00 15.80
N VAL A 26 -45.25 -34.98 15.01
CA VAL A 26 -44.34 -34.27 14.11
C VAL A 26 -43.24 -33.55 14.90
N ILE A 27 -43.58 -32.89 16.03
CA ILE A 27 -42.59 -32.22 16.87
C ILE A 27 -41.61 -33.23 17.48
N VAL A 28 -42.09 -34.38 17.95
CA VAL A 28 -41.24 -35.43 18.51
C VAL A 28 -40.33 -36.03 17.43
N VAL A 29 -40.86 -36.30 16.23
CA VAL A 29 -40.07 -36.82 15.10
C VAL A 29 -39.04 -35.78 14.64
N ALA A 30 -39.41 -34.50 14.53
CA ALA A 30 -38.49 -33.42 14.19
C ALA A 30 -37.40 -33.25 15.26
N GLY A 31 -37.75 -33.33 16.55
CA GLY A 31 -36.81 -33.30 17.66
C GLY A 31 -35.85 -34.49 17.64
N LEU A 32 -36.34 -35.70 17.37
CA LEU A 32 -35.51 -36.90 17.23
C LEU A 32 -34.61 -36.84 16.00
N LEU A 33 -35.08 -36.26 14.89
CA LEU A 33 -34.27 -36.02 13.69
C LEU A 33 -33.20 -34.95 13.93
N TYR A 34 -33.52 -33.88 14.66
CA TYR A 34 -32.56 -32.86 15.07
C TYR A 34 -31.49 -33.43 16.00
N LEU A 35 -31.87 -34.28 16.95
CA LEU A 35 -30.93 -34.94 17.87
C LEU A 35 -30.12 -36.06 17.20
N ARG A 36 -30.64 -36.70 16.13
CA ARG A 36 -29.89 -37.65 15.29
C ARG A 36 -29.01 -36.98 14.24
N ALA A 37 -29.32 -35.74 13.85
CA ALA A 37 -28.50 -34.93 12.96
C ALA A 37 -27.25 -34.48 13.71
N GLY A 38 -26.32 -35.42 13.88
CA GLY A 38 -24.93 -35.27 14.25
C GLY A 38 -24.64 -34.18 15.28
N ALA A 39 -24.39 -34.57 16.53
CA ALA A 39 -23.40 -33.84 17.30
C ALA A 39 -22.18 -33.65 16.37
N PRO A 40 -21.74 -32.41 16.09
CA PRO A 40 -20.55 -32.23 15.27
C PRO A 40 -19.47 -33.07 15.93
N THR A 41 -18.91 -34.02 15.19
CA THR A 41 -17.67 -34.67 15.59
C THR A 41 -16.76 -33.54 16.05
N PRO A 42 -16.16 -33.61 17.26
CA PRO A 42 -15.23 -32.60 17.69
C PRO A 42 -14.25 -32.45 16.54
N SER A 43 -14.29 -31.30 15.87
CA SER A 43 -13.35 -31.01 14.82
C SER A 43 -12.01 -31.18 15.52
N VAL A 44 -11.24 -32.19 15.13
CA VAL A 44 -9.82 -32.17 15.44
C VAL A 44 -9.42 -30.78 14.98
N LEU A 45 -9.00 -29.92 15.91
CA LEU A 45 -8.41 -28.64 15.58
C LEU A 45 -7.19 -29.01 14.75
N HIS A 46 -7.37 -29.18 13.44
CA HIS A 46 -6.30 -29.12 12.50
C HIS A 46 -5.75 -27.72 12.72
N ALA A 47 -4.54 -27.67 13.27
CA ALA A 47 -3.77 -26.44 13.30
C ALA A 47 -3.91 -25.83 11.90
N ALA A 48 -4.34 -24.56 11.85
CA ALA A 48 -4.43 -23.85 10.58
C ALA A 48 -3.12 -24.08 9.82
N PRO A 49 -3.16 -24.39 8.51
CA PRO A 49 -1.94 -24.62 7.75
C PRO A 49 -0.98 -23.45 8.01
N PRO A 50 0.31 -23.72 8.27
CA PRO A 50 1.24 -22.68 8.63
C PRO A 50 1.25 -21.61 7.54
N VAL A 51 1.10 -20.36 7.95
CA VAL A 51 1.18 -19.18 7.08
C VAL A 51 2.46 -19.31 6.23
N PRO A 52 2.37 -19.25 4.89
CA PRO A 52 3.56 -19.31 4.05
C PRO A 52 4.46 -18.10 4.37
N ILE A 53 5.60 -18.38 4.98
CA ILE A 53 6.64 -17.39 5.29
C ILE A 53 7.91 -17.67 4.49
N LEU A 54 8.53 -16.61 3.99
CA LEU A 54 9.83 -16.68 3.35
C LEU A 54 10.88 -16.61 4.48
N SER A 55 11.25 -17.77 4.99
CA SER A 55 12.27 -17.91 6.04
C SER A 55 13.69 -17.88 5.46
N GLY A 56 14.62 -17.31 6.23
CA GLY A 56 16.00 -17.10 5.83
C GLY A 56 16.34 -15.61 5.74
N GLN A 57 17.61 -15.30 5.48
CA GLN A 57 18.09 -13.93 5.36
C GLN A 57 17.77 -13.37 3.95
N TYR A 58 16.47 -13.24 3.65
CA TYR A 58 15.96 -12.67 2.40
C TYR A 58 15.32 -11.30 2.66
N SER A 59 15.43 -10.40 1.69
CA SER A 59 14.50 -9.26 1.53
C SER A 59 13.55 -9.56 0.38
N VAL A 60 12.33 -9.07 0.49
CA VAL A 60 11.36 -9.15 -0.59
C VAL A 60 10.69 -7.80 -0.79
N ASP A 61 10.45 -7.46 -2.04
CA ASP A 61 9.56 -6.39 -2.45
C ASP A 61 8.53 -6.96 -3.43
N TYR A 62 7.32 -6.42 -3.41
CA TYR A 62 6.18 -6.88 -4.20
C TYR A 62 5.59 -5.71 -4.97
N ASP A 63 5.06 -5.99 -6.15
CA ASP A 63 4.25 -5.03 -6.88
C ASP A 63 3.08 -5.71 -7.58
N PHE A 64 1.87 -5.25 -7.30
CA PHE A 64 0.63 -5.77 -7.91
C PHE A 64 -0.08 -4.64 -8.62
N ILE A 65 -0.23 -4.78 -9.94
CA ILE A 65 -0.98 -3.82 -10.77
C ILE A 65 -2.45 -4.18 -10.91
N SER A 66 -2.85 -5.38 -10.47
CA SER A 66 -4.23 -5.84 -10.42
C SER A 66 -4.40 -6.93 -9.36
N PRO A 67 -5.62 -7.30 -8.97
CA PRO A 67 -5.85 -8.34 -7.96
C PRO A 67 -5.23 -9.71 -8.29
N SER A 68 -4.98 -10.00 -9.57
CA SER A 68 -4.42 -11.28 -10.02
C SER A 68 -2.98 -11.20 -10.51
N LEU A 69 -2.53 -10.04 -11.00
CA LEU A 69 -1.24 -9.87 -11.68
C LEU A 69 -0.28 -9.06 -10.81
N GLY A 70 0.88 -9.64 -10.51
CA GLY A 70 1.94 -8.97 -9.76
C GLY A 70 3.29 -9.65 -9.92
N TRP A 71 4.31 -9.00 -9.38
CA TRP A 71 5.70 -9.41 -9.38
C TRP A 71 6.29 -9.30 -7.98
N SER A 72 7.41 -9.97 -7.78
CA SER A 72 8.21 -9.81 -6.58
C SER A 72 9.68 -9.88 -6.93
N VAL A 73 10.50 -9.06 -6.27
CA VAL A 73 11.94 -9.27 -6.22
C VAL A 73 12.34 -9.84 -4.87
N VAL A 74 13.07 -10.95 -4.88
CA VAL A 74 13.65 -11.58 -3.69
C VAL A 74 15.15 -11.38 -3.74
N VAL A 75 15.75 -10.85 -2.67
CA VAL A 75 17.19 -10.61 -2.53
C VAL A 75 17.75 -11.46 -1.41
N GLN A 76 18.80 -12.21 -1.69
CA GLN A 76 19.57 -12.92 -0.66
C GLN A 76 20.57 -11.98 0.01
N ARG A 77 20.52 -11.87 1.34
CA ARG A 77 21.36 -10.96 2.14
C ARG A 77 22.69 -11.56 2.60
N GLN A 78 22.86 -12.89 2.51
CA GLN A 78 24.08 -13.57 2.94
C GLN A 78 24.67 -14.45 1.82
N GLY A 79 25.99 -14.46 1.72
CA GLY A 79 26.70 -15.14 0.63
C GLY A 79 26.83 -14.23 -0.59
N THR A 80 26.93 -14.80 -1.79
CA THR A 80 26.98 -14.03 -3.04
C THR A 80 25.66 -13.31 -3.25
N PRO A 81 25.62 -11.96 -3.20
CA PRO A 81 24.38 -11.21 -3.35
C PRO A 81 23.71 -11.54 -4.68
N THR A 82 22.53 -12.16 -4.59
CA THR A 82 21.76 -12.65 -5.74
C THR A 82 20.32 -12.21 -5.54
N PHE A 83 19.65 -11.86 -6.64
CA PHE A 83 18.23 -11.57 -6.64
C PHE A 83 17.48 -12.40 -7.68
N TRP A 84 16.19 -12.60 -7.42
CA TRP A 84 15.28 -13.32 -8.28
C TRP A 84 14.01 -12.51 -8.47
N VAL A 85 13.54 -12.45 -9.72
CA VAL A 85 12.24 -11.89 -10.06
C VAL A 85 11.25 -13.03 -10.23
N PHE A 86 10.12 -12.96 -9.55
CA PHE A 86 8.98 -13.84 -9.75
C PHE A 86 7.78 -13.05 -10.25
N ALA A 87 6.88 -13.74 -10.96
CA ALA A 87 5.61 -13.19 -11.41
C ALA A 87 4.47 -14.12 -11.01
N THR A 88 3.31 -13.55 -10.71
CA THR A 88 2.05 -14.25 -10.45
C THR A 88 0.96 -13.74 -11.39
N ARG A 89 0.02 -14.61 -11.76
CA ARG A 89 -1.17 -14.28 -12.58
C ARG A 89 -2.47 -14.70 -11.91
N ASP A 90 -2.42 -15.17 -10.67
CA ASP A 90 -3.54 -15.75 -9.94
C ASP A 90 -3.69 -15.20 -8.52
N GLY A 91 -3.09 -14.02 -8.25
CA GLY A 91 -3.17 -13.34 -6.96
C GLY A 91 -2.29 -14.02 -5.91
N ALA A 92 -1.02 -14.27 -6.27
CA ALA A 92 -0.01 -14.88 -5.40
C ALA A 92 -0.30 -16.33 -4.96
N ARG A 93 -1.24 -17.02 -5.61
CA ARG A 93 -1.48 -18.46 -5.35
C ARG A 93 -0.35 -19.30 -5.93
N THR A 94 0.14 -18.91 -7.10
CA THR A 94 1.33 -19.49 -7.72
C THR A 94 2.26 -18.41 -8.21
N TRP A 95 3.56 -18.72 -8.19
CA TRP A 95 4.63 -17.83 -8.62
C TRP A 95 5.54 -18.56 -9.61
N GLN A 96 5.86 -17.87 -10.71
CA GLN A 96 6.83 -18.33 -11.70
C GLN A 96 8.09 -17.49 -11.59
N LYS A 97 9.25 -18.12 -11.42
CA LYS A 97 10.55 -17.45 -11.53
C LYS A 97 10.74 -16.97 -12.97
N ARG A 98 11.01 -15.68 -13.14
CA ARG A 98 11.20 -15.03 -14.46
C ARG A 98 12.66 -14.70 -14.73
N PHE A 99 13.40 -14.28 -13.71
CA PHE A 99 14.77 -13.82 -13.88
C PHE A 99 15.65 -14.11 -12.65
N THR A 100 16.95 -14.16 -12.85
CA THR A 100 17.97 -14.26 -11.80
C THR A 100 19.11 -13.32 -12.17
N GLY A 101 19.51 -12.47 -11.22
CA GLY A 101 20.62 -11.53 -11.41
C GLY A 101 21.54 -11.50 -10.20
N GLY A 102 22.77 -11.05 -10.40
CA GLY A 102 23.73 -10.79 -9.34
C GLY A 102 23.66 -9.34 -8.87
N LEU A 103 23.99 -9.09 -7.61
CA LEU A 103 24.20 -7.74 -7.08
C LEU A 103 25.69 -7.55 -6.78
N ALA A 104 26.17 -6.32 -7.00
CA ALA A 104 27.51 -5.95 -6.54
C ALA A 104 27.59 -5.85 -5.01
N GLN A 105 26.47 -5.51 -4.35
CA GLN A 105 26.34 -5.38 -2.89
C GLN A 105 24.96 -5.83 -2.42
N SER A 106 24.78 -6.11 -1.13
CA SER A 106 23.48 -6.44 -0.54
C SER A 106 22.61 -5.19 -0.36
N GLU A 107 22.18 -4.58 -1.45
CA GLU A 107 21.25 -3.45 -1.42
C GLU A 107 19.79 -3.95 -1.37
N PRO A 108 18.87 -3.20 -0.74
CA PRO A 108 17.45 -3.45 -0.94
C PRO A 108 17.12 -3.26 -2.42
N ALA A 109 16.49 -4.27 -3.02
CA ALA A 109 15.97 -4.15 -4.38
C ALA A 109 14.50 -3.74 -4.32
N THR A 110 14.10 -2.84 -5.21
CA THR A 110 12.72 -2.41 -5.37
C THR A 110 12.27 -2.66 -6.81
N ILE A 111 11.03 -3.12 -6.98
CA ILE A 111 10.47 -3.45 -8.28
C ILE A 111 9.18 -2.67 -8.51
N HIS A 112 8.99 -2.17 -9.72
CA HIS A 112 7.76 -1.51 -10.10
C HIS A 112 7.37 -1.81 -11.56
N PHE A 113 6.11 -2.16 -11.78
CA PHE A 113 5.50 -2.38 -13.08
C PHE A 113 4.46 -1.30 -13.36
N PHE A 114 4.56 -0.68 -14.54
CA PHE A 114 3.61 0.33 -14.99
C PHE A 114 2.39 -0.29 -15.66
N ASP A 115 2.61 -1.46 -16.27
CA ASP A 115 1.59 -2.26 -16.93
C ASP A 115 2.02 -3.73 -16.96
N ARG A 116 1.33 -4.55 -17.75
CA ARG A 116 1.58 -5.98 -17.82
C ARG A 116 3.01 -6.33 -18.28
N ASP A 117 3.59 -5.53 -19.15
CA ASP A 117 4.81 -5.89 -19.89
C ASP A 117 6.00 -5.00 -19.49
N HIS A 118 5.75 -3.76 -19.06
CA HIS A 118 6.79 -2.79 -18.73
C HIS A 118 7.02 -2.63 -17.24
N GLY A 119 8.26 -2.78 -16.82
CA GLY A 119 8.67 -2.59 -15.43
C GLY A 119 10.12 -2.14 -15.29
N ILE A 120 10.41 -1.63 -14.11
CA ILE A 120 11.73 -1.22 -13.64
C ILE A 120 12.07 -1.99 -12.36
N LEU A 121 13.37 -2.23 -12.17
CA LEU A 121 13.92 -2.86 -10.99
C LEU A 121 15.18 -2.10 -10.61
N TYR A 122 15.22 -1.55 -9.39
CA TYR A 122 16.43 -1.00 -8.84
C TYR A 122 17.07 -2.02 -7.91
N ALA A 123 18.31 -2.40 -8.18
CA ALA A 123 19.04 -3.36 -7.36
C ALA A 123 20.55 -3.00 -7.35
N GLY A 124 20.85 -1.77 -6.90
CA GLY A 124 22.17 -1.14 -6.98
C GLY A 124 22.52 -0.61 -8.39
N VAL A 125 21.97 -1.22 -9.43
CA VAL A 125 21.84 -0.65 -10.78
C VAL A 125 20.38 -0.70 -11.20
N MET A 126 20.01 0.12 -12.16
CA MET A 126 18.65 0.17 -12.67
C MET A 126 18.49 -0.80 -13.84
N TYR A 127 17.43 -1.59 -13.81
CA TYR A 127 17.04 -2.52 -14.86
C TYR A 127 15.66 -2.13 -15.41
N ARG A 128 15.44 -2.43 -16.69
CA ARG A 128 14.17 -2.27 -17.38
C ARG A 128 13.76 -3.56 -18.09
N THR A 129 12.47 -3.87 -18.06
CA THR A 129 11.85 -4.95 -18.83
C THR A 129 10.73 -4.41 -19.72
N THR A 130 10.49 -5.10 -20.83
CA THR A 130 9.36 -4.85 -21.76
C THR A 130 8.59 -6.13 -22.08
N ASP A 131 8.79 -7.18 -21.30
CA ASP A 131 8.21 -8.51 -21.53
C ASP A 131 7.80 -9.22 -20.23
N ALA A 132 7.23 -8.45 -19.31
CA ALA A 132 6.73 -8.93 -18.01
C ALA A 132 7.84 -9.55 -17.14
N GLY A 133 9.06 -9.03 -17.23
CA GLY A 133 10.21 -9.44 -16.45
C GLY A 133 10.90 -10.71 -16.93
N ALA A 134 10.63 -11.19 -18.15
CA ALA A 134 11.36 -12.33 -18.74
C ALA A 134 12.81 -11.96 -19.05
N HIS A 135 13.02 -10.78 -19.61
CA HIS A 135 14.33 -10.23 -19.90
C HIS A 135 14.45 -8.83 -19.28
N TRP A 136 15.64 -8.54 -18.79
CA TRP A 136 15.98 -7.26 -18.15
C TRP A 136 17.22 -6.68 -18.82
N SER A 137 17.15 -5.40 -19.17
CA SER A 137 18.28 -4.63 -19.70
C SER A 137 18.71 -3.62 -18.65
N VAL A 138 20.02 -3.46 -18.45
CA VAL A 138 20.56 -2.42 -17.57
C VAL A 138 20.37 -1.07 -18.24
N ILE A 139 19.88 -0.09 -17.49
CA ILE A 139 19.82 1.31 -17.89
C ILE A 139 20.68 2.14 -16.94
N SER A 140 21.42 3.10 -17.48
CA SER A 140 22.30 3.97 -16.69
C SER A 140 21.53 5.24 -16.29
N LEU A 141 21.50 5.52 -15.00
CA LEU A 141 21.13 6.84 -14.52
C LEU A 141 22.30 7.81 -14.78
N PRO A 142 22.02 9.11 -14.95
CA PRO A 142 23.08 10.11 -14.98
C PRO A 142 23.99 9.98 -13.74
N GLU A 143 25.29 10.22 -13.91
CA GLU A 143 26.25 10.16 -12.81
C GLU A 143 25.86 11.18 -11.73
N GLY A 144 25.95 10.78 -10.45
CA GLY A 144 25.60 11.65 -9.34
C GLY A 144 24.09 11.85 -9.16
N THR A 145 23.26 10.87 -9.54
CA THR A 145 21.80 10.88 -9.30
C THR A 145 21.46 10.46 -7.86
N PRO A 146 21.18 11.38 -6.89
CA PRO A 146 20.69 10.99 -5.57
C PRO A 146 19.24 10.50 -5.56
N ASN A 147 18.42 10.92 -6.52
CA ASN A 147 16.99 10.64 -6.54
C ASN A 147 16.45 10.60 -7.98
N PHE A 148 15.51 9.69 -8.26
CA PHE A 148 14.84 9.57 -9.54
C PHE A 148 13.38 9.11 -9.34
N VAL A 149 12.54 9.42 -10.32
CA VAL A 149 11.15 8.98 -10.38
C VAL A 149 10.79 8.62 -11.81
N PHE A 150 10.08 7.50 -12.00
CA PHE A 150 9.44 7.18 -13.27
C PHE A 150 7.93 7.28 -13.11
N ALA A 151 7.30 8.12 -13.92
CA ALA A 151 5.84 8.27 -13.91
C ALA A 151 5.15 7.32 -14.89
N SER A 152 5.92 6.73 -15.81
CA SER A 152 5.46 5.69 -16.74
C SER A 152 6.67 4.88 -17.24
N ALA A 153 6.41 3.86 -18.05
CA ALA A 153 7.43 3.04 -18.70
C ALA A 153 8.40 3.81 -19.62
N THR A 154 8.05 5.05 -20.00
CA THR A 154 8.82 5.89 -20.92
C THR A 154 9.25 7.22 -20.30
N HIS A 155 8.41 7.81 -19.43
CA HIS A 155 8.68 9.11 -18.83
C HIS A 155 9.27 8.99 -17.42
N GLY A 156 10.43 9.60 -17.22
CA GLY A 156 11.12 9.63 -15.93
C GLY A 156 11.93 10.90 -15.73
N TRP A 157 12.24 11.20 -14.48
CA TRP A 157 12.99 12.36 -14.03
C TRP A 157 14.05 11.93 -13.03
N ALA A 158 15.22 12.57 -13.09
CA ALA A 158 16.34 12.33 -12.19
C ALA A 158 16.87 13.67 -11.69
N VAL A 159 17.10 13.76 -10.39
CA VAL A 159 17.85 14.86 -9.80
C VAL A 159 19.31 14.44 -9.82
N VAL A 160 20.17 15.30 -10.33
CA VAL A 160 21.61 15.08 -10.43
C VAL A 160 22.32 16.15 -9.63
N SER A 161 23.16 15.73 -8.69
CA SER A 161 24.04 16.61 -7.93
C SER A 161 25.41 16.63 -8.60
N GLU A 162 25.83 17.80 -9.09
CA GLU A 162 27.18 17.93 -9.63
C GLU A 162 28.21 17.96 -8.49
N PRO A 163 29.39 17.33 -8.66
CA PRO A 163 30.45 17.32 -7.65
C PRO A 163 31.17 18.69 -7.52
N ASP A 164 30.53 19.79 -7.88
CA ASP A 164 31.09 21.13 -7.78
C ASP A 164 31.11 21.65 -6.33
N GLN A 165 31.87 22.72 -6.11
CA GLN A 165 31.99 23.37 -4.79
C GLN A 165 30.67 24.01 -4.29
N GLN A 166 29.65 24.11 -5.16
CA GLN A 166 28.38 24.78 -4.86
C GLN A 166 27.22 23.79 -4.65
N ALA A 167 27.46 22.48 -4.81
CA ALA A 167 26.47 21.41 -4.75
C ALA A 167 25.23 21.74 -5.60
N THR A 168 25.46 22.19 -6.84
CA THR A 168 24.36 22.51 -7.75
C THR A 168 23.58 21.24 -8.12
N THR A 169 22.26 21.36 -8.12
CA THR A 169 21.35 20.28 -8.53
C THR A 169 20.67 20.63 -9.84
N HIS A 170 20.64 19.65 -10.74
CA HIS A 170 20.00 19.73 -12.05
C HIS A 170 18.94 18.66 -12.18
N LEU A 171 17.88 19.00 -12.91
CA LEU A 171 16.85 18.05 -13.28
C LEU A 171 17.19 17.48 -14.65
N TYR A 172 17.10 16.16 -14.78
CA TYR A 172 17.17 15.44 -16.04
C TYR A 172 15.84 14.76 -16.28
N SER A 173 15.46 14.60 -17.54
CA SER A 173 14.25 13.87 -17.94
C SER A 173 14.57 12.87 -19.05
N THR A 174 13.74 11.83 -19.11
CA THR A 174 13.73 10.82 -20.16
C THR A 174 12.31 10.67 -20.69
N VAL A 175 12.19 10.37 -21.97
CA VAL A 175 10.92 10.02 -22.64
C VAL A 175 10.98 8.64 -23.32
N ASP A 176 12.06 7.88 -23.12
CA ASP A 176 12.29 6.56 -23.72
C ASP A 176 12.58 5.45 -22.69
N GLY A 177 12.25 5.70 -21.42
CA GLY A 177 12.40 4.73 -20.34
C GLY A 177 13.81 4.67 -19.75
N GLY A 178 14.57 5.77 -19.84
CA GLY A 178 15.90 5.93 -19.27
C GLY A 178 17.02 5.42 -20.16
N LEU A 179 16.76 5.26 -21.47
CA LEU A 179 17.79 4.97 -22.46
C LEU A 179 18.61 6.22 -22.77
N PHE A 180 17.94 7.37 -22.85
CA PHE A 180 18.58 8.67 -22.97
C PHE A 180 18.00 9.68 -21.96
N TRP A 181 18.90 10.40 -21.30
CA TRP A 181 18.56 11.45 -20.34
C TRP A 181 18.96 12.81 -20.89
N HIS A 182 18.03 13.75 -20.88
CA HIS A 182 18.24 15.14 -21.29
C HIS A 182 18.22 16.04 -20.06
N ARG A 183 19.19 16.95 -19.97
CA ARG A 183 19.20 18.00 -18.94
C ARG A 183 18.04 18.95 -19.21
N VAL A 184 17.25 19.25 -18.18
CA VAL A 184 16.22 20.29 -18.21
C VAL A 184 16.91 21.61 -17.88
N ASP A 185 16.79 22.61 -18.75
CA ASP A 185 17.59 23.85 -18.69
C ASP A 185 17.35 24.70 -17.43
N SER A 186 16.22 24.50 -16.75
CA SER A 186 15.88 25.17 -15.49
C SER A 186 16.16 24.30 -14.27
N SER A 187 16.77 24.88 -13.24
CA SER A 187 16.82 24.26 -11.92
C SER A 187 15.50 24.44 -11.17
N PRO A 188 15.03 23.42 -10.43
CA PRO A 188 13.93 23.59 -9.48
C PRO A 188 14.25 24.70 -8.46
N PRO A 189 13.22 25.31 -7.83
CA PRO A 189 13.44 26.36 -6.85
C PRO A 189 14.39 25.92 -5.72
N PRO A 190 15.20 26.82 -5.15
CA PRO A 190 16.03 26.52 -3.98
C PRO A 190 15.19 25.86 -2.87
N GLY A 191 15.74 24.84 -2.20
CA GLY A 191 15.02 24.09 -1.15
C GLY A 191 14.04 23.02 -1.66
N ALA A 192 13.69 23.00 -2.95
CA ALA A 192 12.80 21.99 -3.52
C ALA A 192 13.38 20.56 -3.50
N LEU A 193 14.70 20.45 -3.63
CA LEU A 193 15.40 19.16 -3.78
C LEU A 193 16.21 18.75 -2.55
N TRP A 194 16.23 19.60 -1.52
CA TRP A 194 17.00 19.36 -0.30
C TRP A 194 16.12 18.68 0.75
N GLY A 195 15.63 17.49 0.42
CA GLY A 195 15.02 16.62 1.42
C GLY A 195 16.13 15.81 2.08
N ARG A 196 16.58 16.18 3.28
CA ARG A 196 17.33 15.24 4.13
C ARG A 196 16.40 14.05 4.44
N ALA A 197 16.57 12.97 3.70
CA ALA A 197 16.10 11.63 4.04
C ALA A 197 14.59 11.30 3.94
N LEU A 198 13.83 11.85 2.97
CA LEU A 198 12.54 11.26 2.61
C LEU A 198 12.37 11.12 1.08
N PRO A 199 12.00 9.93 0.57
CA PRO A 199 11.77 9.66 -0.87
C PRO A 199 10.53 10.37 -1.48
N MET A 200 9.97 11.37 -0.79
CA MET A 200 8.64 11.93 -1.04
C MET A 200 8.70 13.41 -1.47
N THR A 201 9.84 13.92 -1.93
CA THR A 201 9.99 15.36 -2.22
C THR A 201 9.89 15.71 -3.70
N LEU A 202 9.90 14.73 -4.61
CA LEU A 202 9.73 14.95 -6.04
C LEU A 202 8.76 13.92 -6.61
N GLY A 203 7.64 14.38 -7.14
CA GLY A 203 6.66 13.55 -7.83
C GLY A 203 6.37 14.10 -9.22
N PHE A 204 6.30 13.22 -10.21
CA PHE A 204 5.87 13.56 -11.56
C PHE A 204 4.78 12.63 -12.04
N ARG A 205 3.92 13.17 -12.90
CA ARG A 205 2.98 12.41 -13.74
C ARG A 205 3.53 12.35 -15.16
N SER A 206 3.06 11.37 -15.93
CA SER A 206 3.51 11.16 -17.31
C SER A 206 3.13 12.30 -18.26
N ASP A 207 2.15 13.15 -17.89
CA ASP A 207 1.77 14.34 -18.64
C ASP A 207 2.66 15.57 -18.36
N GLY A 208 3.70 15.41 -17.53
CA GLY A 208 4.62 16.49 -17.17
C GLY A 208 4.17 17.35 -15.99
N GLU A 209 3.02 17.04 -15.36
CA GLU A 209 2.67 17.63 -14.06
C GLU A 209 3.65 17.14 -12.99
N GLY A 210 4.40 18.06 -12.40
CA GLY A 210 5.37 17.77 -11.35
C GLY A 210 5.11 18.58 -10.10
N TRP A 211 5.44 18.00 -8.96
CA TRP A 211 5.32 18.62 -7.64
C TRP A 211 6.56 18.34 -6.84
N THR A 212 6.93 19.32 -6.03
CA THR A 212 8.04 19.19 -5.12
C THR A 212 7.81 19.98 -3.84
N GLY A 213 8.39 19.46 -2.77
CA GLY A 213 8.36 20.03 -1.45
C GLY A 213 9.23 21.28 -1.29
N SER A 214 9.48 21.69 -0.05
CA SER A 214 10.45 22.73 0.27
C SER A 214 10.98 22.58 1.71
N GLU A 215 12.22 23.01 1.93
CA GLU A 215 12.79 23.24 3.27
C GLU A 215 13.00 24.74 3.48
N GLU A 216 12.00 25.43 4.04
CA GLU A 216 11.97 26.89 4.12
C GLU A 216 11.34 27.39 5.44
N SER A 217 11.42 28.71 5.69
CA SER A 217 10.84 29.34 6.89
C SER A 217 9.30 29.37 6.92
N SER A 218 8.66 28.99 5.80
CA SER A 218 7.21 28.87 5.66
C SER A 218 6.89 27.64 4.82
N PRO A 219 5.78 26.94 5.08
CA PRO A 219 5.39 25.76 4.30
C PRO A 219 5.02 26.15 2.87
N THR A 220 5.79 25.67 1.90
CA THR A 220 5.53 25.89 0.48
C THR A 220 5.67 24.61 -0.33
N VAL A 221 5.02 24.57 -1.48
CA VAL A 221 5.21 23.55 -2.51
C VAL A 221 5.54 24.23 -3.82
N SER A 222 6.29 23.56 -4.69
CA SER A 222 6.50 24.04 -6.06
C SER A 222 5.91 23.06 -7.06
N THR A 223 5.34 23.59 -8.15
CA THR A 223 4.72 22.79 -9.20
C THR A 223 5.17 23.20 -10.59
N THR A 224 5.17 22.24 -11.50
CA THR A 224 5.46 22.39 -12.93
C THR A 224 4.37 21.68 -13.75
N ARG A 225 4.19 22.11 -15.00
CA ARG A 225 3.30 21.47 -15.99
C ARG A 225 3.99 21.15 -17.31
N ASP A 226 5.26 21.48 -17.41
CA ASP A 226 6.07 21.38 -18.62
C ASP A 226 7.31 20.52 -18.37
N GLY A 227 7.12 19.47 -17.55
CA GLY A 227 8.16 18.49 -17.27
C GLY A 227 9.33 19.04 -16.45
N GLY A 228 9.13 20.14 -15.72
CA GLY A 228 10.14 20.77 -14.89
C GLY A 228 10.89 21.94 -15.54
N THR A 229 10.43 22.41 -16.71
CA THR A 229 11.02 23.55 -17.45
C THR A 229 10.68 24.90 -16.82
N THR A 230 9.49 25.02 -16.24
CA THR A 230 9.09 26.16 -15.43
C THR A 230 8.44 25.69 -14.14
N TRP A 231 8.76 26.39 -13.05
CA TRP A 231 8.25 26.09 -11.71
C TRP A 231 7.53 27.29 -11.14
N ARG A 232 6.43 27.01 -10.45
CA ARG A 232 5.66 27.98 -9.66
C ARG A 232 5.63 27.52 -8.21
N THR A 233 6.14 28.36 -7.31
CA THR A 233 6.03 28.15 -5.87
C THR A 233 4.68 28.66 -5.36
N ILE A 234 4.05 27.87 -4.49
CA ILE A 234 2.75 28.11 -3.88
C ILE A 234 2.93 28.02 -2.37
N ALA A 235 2.57 29.09 -1.66
CA ALA A 235 2.50 29.08 -0.21
C ALA A 235 1.27 28.29 0.24
N LEU A 236 1.46 27.40 1.22
CA LEU A 236 0.35 26.68 1.84
C LEU A 236 -0.42 27.60 2.80
N PRO A 237 -1.70 27.30 3.09
CA PRO A 237 -2.48 28.08 4.04
C PRO A 237 -1.76 28.18 5.40
N PRO A 238 -1.86 29.34 6.07
CA PRO A 238 -1.15 29.55 7.32
C PRO A 238 -1.60 28.54 8.37
N ILE A 239 -0.62 27.84 8.93
CA ILE A 239 -0.77 27.04 10.16
C ILE A 239 -0.51 27.96 11.34
N THR A 240 -1.35 27.90 12.36
CA THR A 240 -1.16 28.67 13.59
C THR A 240 -0.04 28.04 14.40
N THR A 241 1.18 28.49 14.13
CA THR A 241 2.40 27.93 14.71
C THR A 241 3.26 29.00 15.34
N ARG A 242 4.23 28.53 16.13
CA ARG A 242 5.29 29.37 16.70
C ARG A 242 6.14 29.97 15.57
N PRO A 243 6.70 31.18 15.73
CA PRO A 243 7.64 31.72 14.76
C PRO A 243 8.83 30.78 14.58
N ILE A 244 9.02 30.30 13.36
CA ILE A 244 10.16 29.46 12.99
C ILE A 244 11.23 30.33 12.33
N GLY A 245 12.42 30.33 12.92
CA GLY A 245 13.57 31.08 12.43
C GLY A 245 14.36 30.28 11.40
N GLY A 246 14.08 30.49 10.12
CA GLY A 246 15.02 30.19 9.01
C GLY A 246 15.10 28.73 8.53
N LYS A 247 16.18 28.43 7.80
CA LYS A 247 16.49 27.14 7.12
C LYS A 247 17.13 26.12 8.07
N GLY A 248 17.15 24.83 7.72
CA GLY A 248 17.83 23.78 8.48
C GLY A 248 16.90 23.09 9.49
N PHE A 249 17.46 22.60 10.60
CA PHE A 249 16.72 21.84 11.63
C PHE A 249 15.46 22.55 12.13
N LEU A 250 15.43 23.88 12.09
CA LEU A 250 14.27 24.64 12.54
C LEU A 250 13.23 24.86 11.44
N ALA A 251 13.56 24.65 10.16
CA ALA A 251 12.67 24.93 9.03
C ALA A 251 11.41 24.07 8.98
N TYR A 252 10.42 24.54 8.22
CA TYR A 252 9.36 23.65 7.74
C TYR A 252 9.92 22.76 6.64
N ASN A 253 9.76 21.46 6.82
CA ASN A 253 9.96 20.48 5.77
C ASN A 253 8.60 20.13 5.17
N THR A 254 8.42 20.46 3.90
CA THR A 254 7.24 20.07 3.13
C THR A 254 7.64 18.96 2.17
N SER A 255 6.93 17.85 2.18
CA SER A 255 7.02 16.78 1.19
C SER A 255 5.68 16.62 0.45
N VAL A 256 5.70 16.00 -0.73
CA VAL A 256 4.52 15.89 -1.60
C VAL A 256 4.24 14.45 -1.98
N VAL A 257 2.95 14.09 -2.01
CA VAL A 257 2.49 12.78 -2.48
C VAL A 257 1.48 12.98 -3.58
N LEU A 258 1.71 12.34 -4.73
CA LEU A 258 0.75 12.34 -5.83
C LEU A 258 -0.23 11.20 -5.64
N MET A 259 -1.50 11.53 -5.48
CA MET A 259 -2.58 10.55 -5.48
C MET A 259 -2.94 10.14 -6.92
N PRO A 260 -3.64 9.01 -7.13
CA PRO A 260 -4.27 8.74 -8.41
C PRO A 260 -5.16 9.91 -8.87
N GLY A 261 -5.18 10.17 -10.18
CA GLY A 261 -5.90 11.31 -10.74
C GLY A 261 -5.16 12.63 -10.55
N ASN A 262 -5.85 13.64 -10.01
CA ASN A 262 -5.36 15.02 -9.85
C ASN A 262 -5.09 15.42 -8.40
N GLY A 263 -5.19 14.48 -7.47
CA GLY A 263 -4.98 14.74 -6.05
C GLY A 263 -3.51 14.91 -5.70
N VAL A 264 -3.20 15.90 -4.86
CA VAL A 264 -1.87 16.15 -4.30
C VAL A 264 -2.00 16.32 -2.79
N ILE A 265 -1.13 15.65 -2.05
CA ILE A 265 -0.95 15.85 -0.61
C ILE A 265 0.35 16.61 -0.40
N ALA A 266 0.32 17.62 0.46
CA ALA A 266 1.50 18.22 1.04
C ALA A 266 1.58 17.87 2.52
N LEU A 267 2.63 17.15 2.91
CA LEU A 267 2.93 16.80 4.29
C LEU A 267 3.95 17.81 4.81
N VAL A 268 3.57 18.60 5.79
CA VAL A 268 4.39 19.63 6.41
C VAL A 268 4.78 19.15 7.80
N SER A 269 6.06 19.17 8.13
CA SER A 269 6.55 18.98 9.49
C SER A 269 7.43 20.15 9.90
N ASP A 270 7.48 20.46 11.18
CA ASP A 270 8.46 21.40 11.73
C ASP A 270 9.61 20.71 12.48
N GLY A 271 10.62 21.50 12.85
CA GLY A 271 11.76 21.05 13.65
C GLY A 271 11.42 20.58 15.07
N PHE A 272 10.19 20.75 15.52
CA PHE A 272 9.72 20.38 16.86
C PHE A 272 8.87 19.11 16.86
N GLY A 273 8.58 18.55 15.69
CA GLY A 273 7.83 17.31 15.52
C GLY A 273 6.32 17.51 15.34
N ASP A 274 5.85 18.74 15.16
CA ASP A 274 4.47 18.98 14.76
C ASP A 274 4.30 18.69 13.26
N GLU A 275 3.20 18.04 12.88
CA GLU A 275 2.90 17.63 11.51
C GLU A 275 1.51 18.12 11.07
N TRP A 276 1.43 18.53 9.80
CA TRP A 276 0.20 18.97 9.13
C TRP A 276 0.09 18.32 7.75
N MET A 277 -1.14 18.07 7.34
CA MET A 277 -1.44 17.52 6.02
C MET A 277 -2.38 18.44 5.28
N PHE A 278 -1.99 18.85 4.08
CA PHE A 278 -2.84 19.57 3.16
C PHE A 278 -3.16 18.73 1.94
N THR A 279 -4.37 18.91 1.42
CA THR A 279 -4.81 18.30 0.17
C THR A 279 -5.17 19.36 -0.85
N SER A 280 -4.90 19.06 -2.11
CA SER A 280 -5.39 19.82 -3.26
C SER A 280 -5.90 18.85 -4.33
N PHE A 281 -7.02 19.23 -4.94
CA PHE A 281 -7.64 18.51 -6.07
C PHE A 281 -7.88 19.42 -7.27
N ASP A 282 -7.35 20.64 -7.22
CA ASP A 282 -7.48 21.65 -8.28
C ASP A 282 -6.10 22.11 -8.76
N ARG A 283 -5.11 21.21 -8.63
CA ARG A 283 -3.70 21.43 -8.99
C ARG A 283 -3.10 22.63 -8.25
N GLY A 284 -3.31 22.67 -6.95
CA GLY A 284 -2.77 23.66 -6.02
C GLY A 284 -3.37 25.06 -6.13
N GLN A 285 -4.54 25.22 -6.76
CA GLN A 285 -5.27 26.49 -6.71
C GLN A 285 -5.84 26.73 -5.30
N SER A 286 -6.31 25.67 -4.66
CA SER A 286 -6.70 25.67 -3.26
C SER A 286 -6.11 24.48 -2.53
N TRP A 287 -5.84 24.71 -1.25
CA TRP A 287 -5.29 23.72 -0.33
C TRP A 287 -6.16 23.69 0.92
N ARG A 288 -6.45 22.48 1.38
CA ARG A 288 -7.25 22.24 2.56
C ARG A 288 -6.45 21.48 3.60
N LEU A 289 -6.35 22.03 4.80
CA LEU A 289 -5.83 21.30 5.96
C LEU A 289 -6.79 20.17 6.33
N ILE A 290 -6.24 18.97 6.52
CA ILE A 290 -6.98 17.80 6.98
C ILE A 290 -6.32 17.20 8.22
N SER A 291 -7.13 16.56 9.06
CA SER A 291 -6.65 15.90 10.26
C SER A 291 -5.95 14.57 9.91
N PRO A 292 -4.96 14.15 10.71
CA PRO A 292 -4.37 12.83 10.55
C PRO A 292 -5.43 11.72 10.74
N PRO A 293 -5.18 10.51 10.20
CA PRO A 293 -6.03 9.37 10.50
C PRO A 293 -6.02 9.07 12.02
N PRO A 294 -7.04 8.36 12.54
CA PRO A 294 -7.06 7.99 13.94
C PRO A 294 -5.85 7.13 14.35
N SER A 295 -5.36 7.35 15.57
CA SER A 295 -4.30 6.54 16.19
C SER A 295 -4.69 5.05 16.22
N PRO A 296 -3.76 4.12 15.94
CA PRO A 296 -2.31 4.33 15.84
C PRO A 296 -1.81 4.80 14.48
N ALA A 297 -2.65 4.86 13.44
CA ALA A 297 -2.21 5.20 12.09
C ALA A 297 -1.67 6.64 12.02
N GLN A 298 -0.68 6.84 11.15
CA GLN A 298 -0.05 8.14 10.87
C GLN A 298 -0.15 8.48 9.38
N LEU A 299 0.32 9.66 9.02
CA LEU A 299 0.30 10.17 7.64
C LEU A 299 1.14 9.30 6.68
N SER A 300 2.19 8.67 7.19
CA SER A 300 3.05 7.74 6.44
C SER A 300 2.40 6.37 6.20
N ASP A 301 1.25 6.09 6.82
CA ASP A 301 0.53 4.81 6.72
C ASP A 301 -0.63 4.86 5.70
N LEU A 302 -0.70 5.95 4.90
CA LEU A 302 -1.79 6.20 3.95
C LEU A 302 -1.56 5.53 2.60
N SER A 303 -2.64 4.97 2.06
CA SER A 303 -2.69 4.39 0.71
C SER A 303 -3.98 4.76 -0.01
N PHE A 304 -3.90 4.97 -1.31
CA PHE A 304 -4.93 5.68 -2.08
C PHE A 304 -5.56 4.75 -3.13
N VAL A 305 -6.87 4.55 -3.07
CA VAL A 305 -7.64 3.94 -4.17
C VAL A 305 -7.84 4.96 -5.28
N ASP A 306 -8.29 6.15 -4.88
CA ASP A 306 -8.56 7.29 -5.75
C ASP A 306 -8.43 8.60 -4.97
N SER A 307 -8.89 9.71 -5.56
CA SER A 307 -8.83 11.04 -4.95
C SER A 307 -9.70 11.21 -3.69
N ARG A 308 -10.58 10.26 -3.36
CA ARG A 308 -11.51 10.33 -2.22
C ARG A 308 -11.48 9.13 -1.29
N HIS A 309 -11.13 7.94 -1.79
CA HIS A 309 -11.17 6.69 -1.04
C HIS A 309 -9.78 6.22 -0.65
N TRP A 310 -9.44 6.29 0.63
CA TRP A 310 -8.10 5.97 1.13
C TRP A 310 -8.16 5.02 2.30
N TRP A 311 -7.04 4.35 2.53
CA TRP A 311 -6.83 3.45 3.65
C TRP A 311 -5.69 4.01 4.50
N ALA A 312 -5.80 3.85 5.81
CA ALA A 312 -4.71 4.10 6.75
C ALA A 312 -4.50 2.82 7.56
N SER A 313 -3.32 2.21 7.47
CA SER A 313 -3.08 0.90 8.09
C SER A 313 -1.79 0.87 8.88
N ARG A 314 -1.86 0.59 10.19
CA ARG A 314 -0.69 0.51 11.05
C ARG A 314 -0.89 -0.48 12.18
N TRP A 315 0.11 -1.34 12.40
CA TRP A 315 0.11 -2.32 13.52
C TRP A 315 -1.17 -3.14 13.61
N GLY A 316 -1.71 -3.55 12.47
CA GLY A 316 -2.97 -4.31 12.37
C GLY A 316 -4.25 -3.47 12.45
N ALA A 317 -4.19 -2.19 12.85
CA ALA A 317 -5.34 -1.29 12.74
C ALA A 317 -5.55 -0.86 11.29
N LEU A 318 -6.82 -0.77 10.87
CA LEU A 318 -7.22 -0.30 9.55
C LEU A 318 -8.33 0.74 9.67
N PHE A 319 -8.14 1.89 9.04
CA PHE A 319 -9.14 2.94 8.89
C PHE A 319 -9.35 3.25 7.41
N LYS A 320 -10.57 3.65 7.05
CA LYS A 320 -10.90 4.07 5.70
C LYS A 320 -11.60 5.40 5.67
N THR A 321 -11.32 6.17 4.63
CA THR A 321 -12.05 7.39 4.29
C THR A 321 -12.73 7.23 2.94
N SER A 322 -13.85 7.94 2.74
CA SER A 322 -14.55 8.08 1.46
C SER A 322 -14.77 9.54 1.05
N ASP A 323 -14.14 10.45 1.80
CA ASP A 323 -14.30 11.89 1.67
C ASP A 323 -12.97 12.64 1.56
N ALA A 324 -11.90 11.96 1.12
CA ALA A 324 -10.54 12.52 1.00
C ALA A 324 -9.90 12.87 2.36
N GLY A 325 -10.02 11.96 3.32
CA GLY A 325 -9.35 12.05 4.62
C GLY A 325 -9.99 13.02 5.60
N GLN A 326 -11.22 13.48 5.35
CA GLN A 326 -11.92 14.38 6.29
C GLN A 326 -12.50 13.60 7.45
N THR A 327 -13.05 12.42 7.16
CA THR A 327 -13.54 11.49 8.16
C THR A 327 -12.99 10.09 7.90
N TRP A 328 -12.82 9.34 8.98
CA TRP A 328 -12.23 8.01 8.99
C TRP A 328 -13.12 7.04 9.74
N ILE A 329 -13.34 5.87 9.16
CA ILE A 329 -14.15 4.79 9.72
C ILE A 329 -13.22 3.61 10.03
N PRO A 330 -13.19 3.10 11.27
CA PRO A 330 -12.42 1.91 11.60
C PRO A 330 -13.02 0.67 10.91
N VAL A 331 -12.17 -0.19 10.39
CA VAL A 331 -12.55 -1.48 9.80
C VAL A 331 -12.08 -2.58 10.76
N ALA A 332 -13.02 -3.40 11.22
CA ALA A 332 -12.69 -4.57 12.03
C ALA A 332 -11.97 -5.59 11.16
N THR A 333 -10.68 -5.79 11.42
CA THR A 333 -9.83 -6.72 10.66
C THR A 333 -9.76 -8.07 11.36
N VAL A 334 -9.90 -9.13 10.59
CA VAL A 334 -9.57 -10.50 10.99
C VAL A 334 -8.26 -10.84 10.29
N VAL A 335 -7.17 -10.75 11.04
CA VAL A 335 -5.84 -11.23 10.61
C VAL A 335 -5.70 -12.67 11.10
N PRO A 336 -5.17 -13.61 10.29
CA PRO A 336 -4.89 -14.97 10.74
C PRO A 336 -4.09 -14.97 12.04
N ASP A 337 -4.21 -15.99 12.88
CA ASP A 337 -3.36 -16.11 14.07
C ASP A 337 -1.91 -16.37 13.63
N ILE A 338 -1.08 -15.34 13.68
CA ILE A 338 0.33 -15.38 13.31
C ILE A 338 1.10 -15.29 14.61
N SER A 339 1.55 -16.43 15.10
CA SER A 339 2.40 -16.46 16.29
C SER A 339 3.71 -15.71 16.05
N GLY A 340 4.13 -14.90 17.02
CA GLY A 340 5.41 -14.19 17.05
C GLY A 340 5.35 -12.68 16.84
N ASP A 341 6.51 -12.03 16.98
CA ASP A 341 6.64 -10.58 16.81
C ASP A 341 6.79 -10.22 15.32
N TRP A 342 5.72 -9.72 14.71
CA TRP A 342 5.68 -9.26 13.33
C TRP A 342 5.46 -7.75 13.25
N THR A 343 6.15 -7.11 12.32
CA THR A 343 5.87 -5.74 11.88
C THR A 343 5.19 -5.77 10.52
N PHE A 344 4.36 -4.77 10.27
CA PHE A 344 3.55 -4.65 9.06
C PHE A 344 3.93 -3.36 8.34
N ALA A 345 4.24 -3.46 7.06
CA ALA A 345 4.31 -2.30 6.18
C ALA A 345 2.89 -1.74 5.95
N PRO A 346 2.76 -0.44 5.58
CA PRO A 346 1.50 0.10 5.13
C PRO A 346 0.93 -0.72 3.96
N ALA A 347 -0.37 -0.98 3.99
CA ALA A 347 -1.04 -1.76 2.97
C ALA A 347 -1.03 -1.03 1.63
N GLN A 348 -0.56 -1.67 0.58
CA GLN A 348 -0.65 -1.18 -0.79
C GLN A 348 -2.02 -1.55 -1.36
N VAL A 349 -2.78 -0.54 -1.77
CA VAL A 349 -4.18 -0.70 -2.20
C VAL A 349 -4.28 -0.69 -3.71
N ILE A 350 -4.96 -1.69 -4.26
CA ILE A 350 -5.21 -1.82 -5.70
C ILE A 350 -6.57 -1.22 -6.05
N ASP A 351 -7.59 -1.58 -5.27
CA ASP A 351 -8.94 -1.04 -5.38
C ASP A 351 -9.67 -1.07 -4.02
N ALA A 352 -10.96 -0.72 -3.99
CA ALA A 352 -11.74 -0.67 -2.75
C ALA A 352 -11.80 -1.99 -1.97
N LYS A 353 -11.54 -3.13 -2.63
CA LYS A 353 -11.62 -4.48 -2.07
C LYS A 353 -10.25 -5.17 -1.98
N HIS A 354 -9.34 -4.87 -2.90
CA HIS A 354 -8.08 -5.57 -3.03
C HIS A 354 -6.91 -4.73 -2.53
N ALA A 355 -6.15 -5.30 -1.61
CA ALA A 355 -4.91 -4.71 -1.11
C ALA A 355 -3.95 -5.82 -0.68
N TRP A 356 -2.69 -5.47 -0.53
CA TRP A 356 -1.67 -6.35 0.02
C TRP A 356 -0.78 -5.60 1.00
N LEU A 357 -0.14 -6.32 1.92
CA LEU A 357 0.86 -5.76 2.82
C LEU A 357 2.00 -6.75 3.04
N VAL A 358 3.18 -6.22 3.31
CA VAL A 358 4.35 -7.02 3.65
C VAL A 358 4.51 -7.08 5.16
N MET A 359 4.82 -8.28 5.61
CA MET A 359 5.15 -8.58 6.99
C MET A 359 6.65 -8.82 7.10
N SER A 360 7.25 -8.35 8.19
CA SER A 360 8.64 -8.65 8.52
C SER A 360 8.74 -9.08 9.97
N SER A 361 9.57 -10.08 10.25
CA SER A 361 9.81 -10.49 11.63
C SER A 361 10.51 -9.38 12.39
N ALA A 362 10.01 -9.03 13.57
CA ALA A 362 10.66 -8.06 14.46
C ALA A 362 12.03 -8.56 14.93
N ASN A 363 12.23 -9.88 14.97
CA ASN A 363 13.53 -10.49 15.20
C ASN A 363 14.39 -10.44 13.94
N ARG A 364 15.28 -9.45 13.86
CA ARG A 364 16.21 -9.26 12.73
C ARG A 364 17.10 -10.49 12.42
N ARG A 365 17.29 -11.41 13.38
CA ARG A 365 18.07 -12.64 13.15
C ARG A 365 17.31 -13.67 12.30
N SER A 366 15.99 -13.67 12.32
CA SER A 366 15.19 -14.59 11.50
C SER A 366 15.17 -14.14 10.03
N GLY A 367 15.08 -12.82 9.80
CA GLY A 367 14.94 -12.23 8.47
C GLY A 367 13.65 -12.63 7.75
N ALA A 368 12.70 -13.26 8.45
CA ALA A 368 11.53 -13.84 7.82
C ALA A 368 10.57 -12.74 7.32
N THR A 369 10.02 -12.95 6.13
CA THR A 369 9.03 -12.05 5.51
C THR A 369 7.76 -12.78 5.12
N GLY A 370 6.64 -12.06 5.11
CA GLY A 370 5.30 -12.55 4.78
C GLY A 370 4.60 -11.61 3.81
N LEU A 371 3.67 -12.12 3.01
CA LEU A 371 2.74 -11.32 2.23
C LEU A 371 1.33 -11.61 2.73
N MET A 372 0.55 -10.57 2.97
CA MET A 372 -0.87 -10.68 3.26
C MET A 372 -1.64 -10.00 2.16
N MET A 373 -2.73 -10.62 1.73
CA MET A 373 -3.62 -10.07 0.72
C MET A 373 -5.05 -10.08 1.23
N THR A 374 -5.85 -9.11 0.78
CA THR A 374 -7.30 -9.06 1.03
C THR A 374 -8.03 -8.89 -0.29
N SER A 375 -9.26 -9.39 -0.35
CA SER A 375 -10.19 -9.23 -1.48
C SER A 375 -11.58 -8.75 -1.05
N ASP A 376 -11.72 -8.34 0.21
CA ASP A 376 -12.98 -7.88 0.82
C ASP A 376 -12.83 -6.53 1.53
N GLY A 377 -11.79 -5.78 1.17
CA GLY A 377 -11.55 -4.46 1.72
C GLY A 377 -10.85 -4.49 3.07
N GLY A 378 -10.01 -5.48 3.33
CA GLY A 378 -9.22 -5.57 4.56
C GLY A 378 -10.00 -6.10 5.75
N VAL A 379 -11.20 -6.66 5.53
CA VAL A 379 -11.97 -7.33 6.59
C VAL A 379 -11.30 -8.66 6.90
N ASN A 380 -10.95 -9.45 5.89
CA ASN A 380 -10.17 -10.67 6.03
C ASN A 380 -8.86 -10.55 5.26
N TRP A 381 -7.78 -11.01 5.91
CA TRP A 381 -6.45 -11.10 5.30
C TRP A 381 -6.05 -12.56 5.15
N THR A 382 -5.56 -12.92 3.99
CA THR A 382 -5.03 -14.26 3.69
C THR A 382 -3.55 -14.17 3.43
N ALA A 383 -2.79 -15.06 4.07
CA ALA A 383 -1.37 -15.15 3.84
C ALA A 383 -1.07 -15.77 2.47
N ALA A 384 -0.20 -15.13 1.73
CA ALA A 384 0.44 -15.62 0.53
C ALA A 384 1.96 -15.38 0.66
N ASN A 385 2.78 -15.99 -0.18
CA ASN A 385 4.19 -15.62 -0.25
C ASN A 385 4.84 -16.10 -1.53
N VAL A 386 5.88 -15.39 -1.94
CA VAL A 386 6.82 -15.88 -2.94
C VAL A 386 7.55 -17.13 -2.40
N PRO A 387 7.82 -18.14 -3.24
CA PRO A 387 8.61 -19.31 -2.82
C PRO A 387 10.07 -18.93 -2.54
N LYS A 388 10.78 -19.78 -1.80
CA LYS A 388 12.23 -19.68 -1.69
C LYS A 388 12.88 -19.80 -3.07
N PRO A 389 13.91 -19.01 -3.39
CA PRO A 389 14.69 -19.21 -4.59
C PRO A 389 15.54 -20.49 -4.44
N GLY A 390 15.09 -21.60 -5.03
CA GLY A 390 15.78 -22.90 -4.95
C GLY A 390 14.85 -24.06 -5.25
#